data_AF-A0A1K1PZ14-F1
#
_entry.id   AF-A0A1K1PZ14-F1
#
_cell.length_a   1.000
_cell.length_b   1.000
_cell.length_c   1.000
_cell.angle_alpha   90.00
_cell.angle_beta   90.00
_cell.angle_gamma   90.00
#
_symmetry.space_group_name_H-M   'P 1'
#
loop_
_entity.id
_entity.type
_entity.pdbx_description
1 polymer ?
#
loop_
_entity_poly.entity_id
_entity_poly.type
_entity_poly.pdbx_seq_one_letter_code
_entity_poly.pdbx_strand_id
1 'polypeptide(L)'
;MANHKDMQPVSGEEVETDGIYENEWGREETLKRGDEFPFDPVMGQTEWELTSLALESQEDDMYKDTKPNTKKRMHLNIGTQEQED
;
A
#
# COMPACT_ATOMS: atom_id res chain seq x y z
N MET A 1 -13.19 17.87 -20.33
CA MET A 1 -12.74 17.35 -19.02
C MET A 1 -12.65 15.85 -19.13
N ALA A 2 -11.44 15.26 -19.03
CA ALA A 2 -11.29 13.82 -18.93
C ALA A 2 -11.90 13.38 -17.59
N ASN A 3 -12.93 12.54 -17.65
CA ASN A 3 -13.47 11.87 -16.47
C ASN A 3 -12.39 10.88 -16.02
N HIS A 4 -11.60 11.23 -15.01
CA HIS A 4 -10.84 10.21 -14.29
C HIS A 4 -11.87 9.29 -13.65
N LYS A 5 -12.08 8.11 -14.26
CA LYS A 5 -12.53 6.94 -13.50
C LYS A 5 -11.30 6.57 -12.69
N ASP A 6 -11.26 6.95 -11.42
CA ASP A 6 -10.32 6.37 -10.48
C ASP A 6 -10.63 4.86 -10.46
N MET A 7 -9.74 4.05 -11.02
CA MET A 7 -9.85 2.59 -10.94
C MET A 7 -9.53 2.18 -9.51
N GLN A 8 -10.32 1.26 -8.97
CA GLN A 8 -10.01 0.70 -7.67
C GLN A 8 -8.73 -0.15 -7.79
N PRO A 9 -7.83 -0.11 -6.80
CA PRO A 9 -6.69 -1.01 -6.78
C PRO A 9 -7.15 -2.46 -6.76
N VAL A 10 -6.39 -3.34 -7.39
CA VAL A 10 -6.65 -4.78 -7.43
C VAL A 10 -5.66 -5.56 -6.56
N SER A 11 -6.03 -6.79 -6.23
CA SER A 11 -5.15 -7.74 -5.53
C SER A 11 -3.79 -7.86 -6.23
N GLY A 12 -2.70 -7.82 -5.46
CA GLY A 12 -1.33 -7.81 -5.97
C GLY A 12 -0.71 -6.42 -6.18
N GLU A 13 -1.49 -5.34 -6.08
CA GLU A 13 -0.96 -3.97 -6.12
C GLU A 13 -0.48 -3.50 -4.73
N GLU A 14 0.40 -2.49 -4.72
CA GLU A 14 0.90 -1.89 -3.49
C GLU A 14 -0.14 -0.93 -2.91
N VAL A 15 -0.40 -1.04 -1.61
CA VAL A 15 -1.29 -0.16 -0.86
C VAL A 15 -0.64 1.22 -0.75
N GLU A 16 -1.33 2.27 -1.19
CA GLU A 16 -0.79 3.63 -1.21
C GLU A 16 -1.11 4.42 0.06
N THR A 17 -2.18 4.06 0.78
CA THR A 17 -2.70 4.79 1.95
C THR A 17 -3.01 3.83 3.09
N ASP A 18 -2.67 4.22 4.31
CA ASP A 18 -3.01 3.46 5.51
C ASP A 18 -4.53 3.56 5.78
N GLY A 19 -5.20 2.43 5.95
CA GLY A 19 -6.65 2.44 6.20
C GLY A 19 -7.32 1.08 6.20
N ILE A 20 -8.65 1.14 6.24
CA ILE A 20 -9.55 0.00 6.11
C ILE A 20 -10.03 -0.04 4.67
N TYR A 21 -9.79 -1.17 4.02
CA TYR A 21 -10.21 -1.43 2.66
C TYR A 21 -11.27 -2.52 2.63
N GLU A 22 -12.27 -2.38 1.77
CA GLU A 22 -13.31 -3.38 1.54
C GLU A 22 -13.17 -3.94 0.12
N ASN A 23 -13.31 -5.25 -0.02
CA ASN A 23 -13.34 -5.90 -1.34
C ASN A 23 -14.76 -6.02 -1.90
N GLU A 24 -14.90 -6.49 -3.14
CA GLU A 24 -16.19 -6.66 -3.82
C GLU A 24 -17.19 -7.59 -3.10
N TRP A 25 -16.75 -8.37 -2.11
CA TRP A 25 -17.59 -9.25 -1.30
C TRP A 25 -17.97 -8.66 0.06
N GLY A 26 -17.56 -7.42 0.34
CA GLY A 26 -17.80 -6.77 1.63
C GLY A 26 -16.85 -7.23 2.73
N ARG A 27 -15.69 -7.82 2.38
CA ARG A 27 -14.67 -8.17 3.37
C ARG A 27 -13.79 -6.95 3.62
N GLU A 28 -13.75 -6.52 4.88
CA GLU A 28 -12.90 -5.42 5.32
C GLU A 28 -11.53 -5.92 5.82
N GLU A 29 -10.47 -5.21 5.46
CA GLU A 29 -9.10 -5.49 5.89
C GLU A 29 -8.36 -4.19 6.22
N THR A 30 -7.66 -4.16 7.34
CA THR A 30 -6.79 -3.02 7.70
C THR A 30 -5.42 -3.21 7.04
N LEU A 31 -5.08 -2.33 6.11
CA LEU A 31 -3.85 -2.39 5.32
C LEU A 31 -3.01 -1.15 5.55
N LYS A 32 -1.68 -1.32 5.53
CA LYS A 32 -0.72 -0.23 5.61
C LYS A 32 -0.17 0.11 4.25
N ARG A 33 0.27 1.34 4.09
CA ARG A 33 1.02 1.77 2.91
C ARG A 33 2.28 0.90 2.74
N GLY A 34 2.43 0.35 1.54
CA GLY A 34 3.50 -0.57 1.19
C GLY A 34 3.16 -2.05 1.35
N ASP A 35 1.99 -2.38 1.92
CA ASP A 35 1.46 -3.74 1.86
C ASP A 35 1.01 -4.08 0.43
N GLU A 36 0.81 -5.36 0.16
CA GLU A 36 0.20 -5.81 -1.10
C GLU A 36 -1.27 -6.16 -0.84
N PHE A 37 -2.18 -5.70 -1.71
CA PHE A 37 -3.59 -6.04 -1.61
C PHE A 37 -3.77 -7.57 -1.70
N PRO A 38 -4.38 -8.22 -0.69
CA PRO A 38 -4.45 -9.67 -0.66
C PRO A 38 -5.45 -10.20 -1.68
N PHE A 39 -5.18 -11.40 -2.20
CA PHE A 39 -6.13 -12.13 -3.03
C PHE A 39 -7.27 -12.69 -2.17
N ASP A 40 -8.49 -12.64 -2.68
CA ASP A 40 -9.63 -13.28 -2.04
C ASP A 40 -9.55 -14.82 -2.22
N PRO A 41 -9.71 -15.64 -1.16
CA PRO A 41 -9.62 -17.09 -1.27
C PRO A 41 -10.70 -17.72 -2.16
N VAL A 42 -11.83 -17.05 -2.37
CA VAL A 42 -12.97 -17.55 -3.15
C VAL A 42 -12.96 -16.96 -4.56
N MET A 43 -12.74 -15.66 -4.71
CA MET A 43 -12.78 -14.96 -6.01
C MET A 43 -11.41 -14.83 -6.69
N GLY A 44 -10.32 -15.03 -5.95
CA GLY A 44 -8.96 -14.81 -6.46
C GLY A 44 -8.64 -13.32 -6.52
N GLN A 45 -8.48 -12.78 -7.72
CA GLN A 45 -8.21 -11.36 -7.90
C GLN A 45 -9.50 -10.56 -7.69
N THR A 46 -9.45 -9.57 -6.81
CA THR A 46 -10.57 -8.66 -6.49
C THR A 46 -10.10 -7.23 -6.39
N GLU A 47 -11.03 -6.30 -6.60
CA GLU A 47 -10.86 -4.86 -6.38
C GLU A 47 -11.02 -4.50 -4.89
N TRP A 48 -10.32 -3.46 -4.46
CA TRP A 48 -10.31 -2.96 -3.08
C TRP A 48 -10.65 -1.47 -3.04
N GLU A 49 -11.58 -1.09 -2.16
CA GLU A 49 -12.00 0.29 -1.96
C GLU A 49 -11.61 0.76 -0.56
N LEU A 50 -11.00 1.95 -0.45
CA LEU A 50 -10.71 2.56 0.85
C LEU A 50 -12.01 3.06 1.48
N THR A 51 -12.50 2.39 2.51
CA THR A 51 -13.77 2.75 3.19
C THR A 51 -13.55 3.70 4.36
N SER A 52 -12.42 3.59 5.06
CA SER A 52 -12.07 4.47 6.18
C SER A 52 -10.57 4.61 6.34
N LEU A 53 -10.14 5.78 6.83
CA LEU A 53 -8.79 5.93 7.37
C LEU A 53 -8.68 5.16 8.69
N ALA A 54 -7.46 4.75 9.04
CA ALA A 54 -7.19 4.11 10.32
C ALA A 54 -7.53 5.07 11.48
N LEU A 55 -8.26 4.56 12.48
CA LEU A 55 -8.53 5.31 13.70
C LEU A 55 -7.29 5.36 14.58
N GLU A 56 -7.17 6.40 15.42
CA GLU A 56 -6.05 6.56 16.38
C GLU A 56 -5.83 5.30 17.25
N SER A 57 -6.92 4.62 17.63
CA SER A 57 -6.85 3.37 18.39
C SER A 57 -6.31 2.17 17.59
N GLN A 58 -6.38 2.20 16.25
CA GLN A 58 -5.86 1.18 15.34
C GLN A 58 -4.44 1.53 14.86
N GLU A 59 -4.06 2.81 14.85
CA GLU A 59 -2.71 3.24 14.51
C GLU A 59 -1.67 2.57 15.42
N ASP A 60 -1.95 2.48 16.72
CA ASP A 60 -1.06 1.80 17.67
C ASP A 60 -0.82 0.34 17.29
N ASP A 61 -1.88 -0.40 16.91
CA ASP A 61 -1.80 -1.80 16.45
C ASP A 61 -1.09 -1.93 15.11
N MET A 62 -1.34 -0.99 14.19
CA MET A 62 -0.66 -0.91 12.93
C MET A 62 0.85 -0.71 13.20
N TYR A 63 1.28 0.33 13.91
CA TYR A 63 2.70 0.64 14.03
C TYR A 63 3.48 -0.17 15.08
N LYS A 64 2.92 -1.25 15.66
CA LYS A 64 3.64 -2.14 16.59
C LYS A 64 4.85 -2.80 15.96
N ASP A 65 4.72 -3.25 14.72
CA ASP A 65 5.85 -3.77 13.94
C ASP A 65 6.40 -2.65 13.06
N THR A 66 7.55 -2.11 13.44
CA THR A 66 8.23 -1.01 12.74
C THR A 66 9.02 -1.48 11.52
N LYS A 67 8.91 -2.77 11.15
CA LYS A 67 9.50 -3.26 9.92
C LYS A 67 8.87 -2.54 8.72
N PRO A 68 9.69 -1.97 7.82
CA PRO A 68 9.17 -1.39 6.60
C PRO A 68 8.61 -2.51 5.71
N ASN A 69 7.36 -2.36 5.28
CA ASN A 69 6.73 -3.25 4.30
C ASN A 69 7.14 -2.92 2.86
N THR A 70 7.79 -1.76 2.65
CA THR A 70 8.33 -1.35 1.36
C THR A 70 9.75 -1.84 1.13
N LYS A 71 10.10 -2.16 -0.12
CA LYS A 71 11.49 -2.45 -0.51
C LYS A 71 12.36 -1.22 -0.25
N LYS A 72 13.50 -1.42 0.43
CA LYS A 72 14.50 -0.36 0.65
C LYS A 72 14.95 0.20 -0.69
N ARG A 73 14.56 1.44 -0.99
CA ARG A 73 15.00 2.16 -2.20
C ARG A 73 16.52 2.31 -2.12
N MET A 74 17.26 1.67 -3.02
CA MET A 74 18.71 1.82 -3.07
C MET A 74 19.02 3.26 -3.52
N HIS A 75 19.58 4.06 -2.63
CA HIS A 75 20.16 5.35 -3.00
C HIS A 75 21.35 5.04 -3.93
N LEU A 76 21.25 5.42 -5.20
CA LEU A 76 22.39 5.31 -6.11
C LEU A 76 23.44 6.31 -5.63
N ASN A 77 24.48 5.83 -4.96
CA ASN A 77 25.63 6.65 -4.58
C ASN A 77 26.35 7.05 -5.87
N ILE A 78 25.92 8.17 -6.46
CA ILE A 78 26.65 8.80 -7.56
C ILE A 78 27.91 9.43 -6.93
N GLY A 79 28.99 8.66 -6.93
CA GLY A 79 30.30 9.15 -6.50
C GLY A 79 30.80 10.12 -7.53
N THR A 80 30.91 11.40 -7.16
CA THR A 80 31.70 12.39 -7.90
C THR A 80 33.14 11.89 -7.91
N GLN A 81 33.61 11.35 -9.04
CA GLN A 81 35.04 11.16 -9.28
C GLN A 81 35.62 12.55 -9.61
N GLU A 82 36.10 13.24 -8.59
CA GLU A 82 37.03 14.34 -8.77
C GLU A 82 38.33 13.73 -9.33
N GLN A 83 38.61 14.03 -10.60
CA GLN A 83 39.91 13.76 -11.21
C GLN A 83 40.89 14.80 -10.64
N GLU A 84 41.79 14.37 -9.76
CA GLU A 84 42.98 15.14 -9.41
C GLU A 84 44.05 14.99 -10.51
N ASP A 85 44.76 16.10 -10.74
CA ASP A 85 45.66 16.52 -11.83
C ASP A 85 46.74 15.50 -12.29
#